data_AF-A0A9E6ZWY0-F1
#
_entry.id   AF-A0A9E6ZWY0-F1
#
_cell.length_a   1.000
_cell.length_b   1.000
_cell.length_c   1.000
_cell.angle_alpha   90.00
_cell.angle_beta   90.00
_cell.angle_gamma   90.00
#
_symmetry.space_group_name_H-M   'P 1'
#
loop_
_entity.id
_entity.type
_entity.pdbx_description
1 polymer ?
#
loop_
_entity_poly.entity_id
_entity_poly.type
_entity_poly.pdbx_seq_one_letter_code
_entity_poly.pdbx_strand_id
1 'polypeptide(L)'
;MKVGTGMRWYRRGSGSRRIALFAIALLFPGLVSYRAGIAGAGGAPTDAGIVAQATDERTPTMKIRMTINGNTSVARLDDTPAAADFASLLPLTVTLSDYHSIEKISDLPKRLSHDGAPSGYEPEVGDVAYYAPWGNLAIFYRDFGYARGLVRLGTIESGLDALTQSGPLATAIERIEP
;
A
#
# COMPACT_ATOMS: atom_id res chain seq x y z
N MET A 1 45.53 11.48 28.72
CA MET A 1 46.17 10.41 27.91
C MET A 1 45.62 9.09 28.44
N LYS A 2 44.95 8.19 27.73
CA LYS A 2 44.94 7.82 26.30
C LYS A 2 43.56 7.21 25.98
N VAL A 3 43.14 7.36 24.72
CA VAL A 3 41.88 6.94 24.10
C VAL A 3 41.86 5.41 23.87
N GLY A 4 40.67 4.80 23.81
CA GLY A 4 40.52 3.36 23.51
C GLY A 4 39.13 2.99 22.98
N THR A 5 38.90 3.29 21.71
CA THR A 5 37.73 2.98 20.88
C THR A 5 37.49 1.48 20.75
N GLY A 6 36.22 1.05 20.75
CA GLY A 6 35.83 -0.36 20.54
C GLY A 6 34.42 -0.51 19.96
N MET A 7 34.22 -0.02 18.74
CA MET A 7 33.04 -0.25 17.91
C MET A 7 32.80 -1.77 17.73
N ARG A 8 31.58 -2.21 18.05
CA ARG A 8 31.13 -3.61 17.91
C ARG A 8 30.35 -3.76 16.61
N TRP A 9 30.75 -4.76 15.84
CA TRP A 9 30.39 -5.02 14.45
C TRP A 9 28.92 -5.34 14.22
N TYR A 10 28.36 -4.78 13.15
CA TYR A 10 27.06 -5.14 12.57
C TYR A 10 27.17 -6.49 11.85
N ARG A 11 26.38 -7.47 12.30
CA ARG A 11 26.29 -8.80 11.68
C ARG A 11 25.48 -8.66 10.38
N ARG A 12 26.22 -8.65 9.26
CA ARG A 12 25.71 -8.70 7.88
C ARG A 12 24.80 -9.92 7.70
N GLY A 13 23.49 -9.71 7.67
CA GLY A 13 22.51 -10.68 7.18
C GLY A 13 22.65 -10.83 5.67
N SER A 14 22.82 -12.07 5.22
CA SER A 14 23.01 -12.45 3.81
C SER A 14 21.70 -12.27 3.04
N GLY A 15 21.58 -11.15 2.33
CA GLY A 15 20.53 -10.94 1.33
C GLY A 15 20.83 -11.80 0.10
N SER A 16 20.05 -12.86 -0.08
CA SER A 16 20.02 -13.60 -1.35
C SER A 16 19.52 -12.65 -2.43
N ARG A 17 20.43 -12.21 -3.30
CA ARG A 17 20.11 -11.37 -4.46
C ARG A 17 19.28 -12.19 -5.45
N ARG A 18 17.95 -12.16 -5.31
CA ARG A 18 17.05 -12.57 -6.37
C ARG A 18 16.82 -11.36 -7.27
N ILE A 19 17.39 -11.42 -8.47
CA ILE A 19 17.15 -10.42 -9.52
C ILE A 19 15.69 -10.61 -9.96
N ALA A 20 14.85 -9.65 -9.61
CA ALA A 20 13.47 -9.57 -10.04
C ALA A 20 13.41 -9.09 -11.49
N LEU A 21 13.15 -10.00 -12.43
CA LEU A 21 12.75 -9.68 -13.80
C LEU A 21 11.22 -9.58 -13.82
N PHE A 22 10.66 -8.42 -14.15
CA PHE A 22 9.22 -8.32 -14.42
C PHE A 22 8.89 -8.82 -15.82
N ALA A 23 7.85 -9.66 -15.90
CA ALA A 23 7.12 -9.91 -17.12
C ALA A 23 6.36 -8.63 -17.50
N ILE A 24 6.78 -7.99 -18.59
CA ILE A 24 6.09 -6.89 -19.24
C ILE A 24 4.82 -7.47 -19.88
N ALA A 25 3.64 -7.14 -19.35
CA ALA A 25 2.37 -7.39 -20.03
C ALA A 25 2.13 -6.23 -21.00
N LEU A 26 2.21 -6.54 -22.29
CA LEU A 26 2.02 -5.62 -23.41
C LEU A 26 0.57 -5.10 -23.50
N LEU A 27 0.47 -3.80 -23.82
CA LEU A 27 -0.74 -3.05 -24.18
C LEU A 27 -1.53 -3.72 -25.33
N PHE A 28 -2.86 -3.76 -25.22
CA PHE A 28 -3.76 -3.61 -26.37
C PHE A 28 -5.02 -2.80 -25.98
N PRO A 29 -5.42 -1.79 -26.77
CA PRO A 29 -6.63 -1.01 -26.53
C PRO A 29 -7.84 -1.72 -27.15
N GLY A 30 -8.93 -1.85 -26.39
CA GLY A 30 -10.19 -2.42 -26.85
C GLY A 30 -11.36 -1.53 -26.45
N LEU A 31 -11.71 -0.58 -27.33
CA LEU A 31 -12.90 0.25 -27.28
C LEU A 31 -14.16 -0.63 -27.44
N VAL A 32 -15.11 -0.55 -26.50
CA VAL A 32 -16.49 -0.97 -26.74
C VAL A 32 -17.41 0.21 -26.44
N SER A 33 -17.97 0.76 -27.51
CA SER A 33 -19.11 1.67 -27.46
C SER A 33 -20.40 0.85 -27.34
N TYR A 34 -21.35 1.29 -26.51
CA TYR A 34 -22.75 0.94 -26.66
C TYR A 34 -23.62 2.19 -26.51
N ARG A 35 -24.54 2.41 -27.47
CA ARG A 35 -25.46 3.56 -27.53
C ARG A 35 -26.90 3.14 -27.20
N ALA A 36 -27.54 4.01 -26.43
CA ALA A 36 -28.89 4.60 -26.60
C ALA A 36 -30.20 3.80 -26.42
N GLY A 37 -31.14 4.47 -25.72
CA GLY A 37 -32.61 4.36 -25.80
C GLY A 37 -33.24 3.56 -24.64
N ILE A 38 -34.31 3.97 -23.93
CA ILE A 38 -35.46 4.83 -24.26
C ILE A 38 -36.20 5.25 -22.96
N ALA A 39 -37.04 6.27 -23.08
CA ALA A 39 -37.87 6.92 -22.05
C ALA A 39 -39.04 6.07 -21.49
N GLY A 40 -39.59 6.49 -20.33
CA GLY A 40 -40.93 6.09 -19.88
C GLY A 40 -41.23 6.42 -18.41
N ALA A 41 -42.28 7.20 -18.17
CA ALA A 41 -42.65 7.90 -16.93
C ALA A 41 -43.35 7.05 -15.85
N GLY A 42 -43.41 7.59 -14.63
CA GLY A 42 -44.57 7.41 -13.75
C GLY A 42 -44.29 7.28 -12.25
N GLY A 43 -44.71 8.29 -11.48
CA GLY A 43 -45.31 8.08 -10.15
C GLY A 43 -44.43 8.36 -8.93
N ALA A 44 -44.68 9.49 -8.27
CA ALA A 44 -44.63 9.64 -6.82
C ALA A 44 -45.80 10.57 -6.43
N PRO A 45 -46.22 10.71 -5.15
CA PRO A 45 -45.68 10.11 -3.92
C PRO A 45 -46.77 9.56 -2.95
N THR A 46 -46.36 8.90 -1.85
CA THR A 46 -46.95 8.93 -0.47
C THR A 46 -46.23 7.85 0.36
N ASP A 47 -45.33 8.21 1.28
CA ASP A 47 -45.53 8.63 2.68
C ASP A 47 -45.50 7.45 3.66
N ALA A 48 -44.46 7.43 4.51
CA ALA A 48 -44.41 6.83 5.85
C ALA A 48 -42.94 6.79 6.31
N GLY A 49 -42.62 7.61 7.31
CA GLY A 49 -41.30 7.67 7.92
C GLY A 49 -40.86 6.34 8.53
N ILE A 50 -39.66 5.93 8.16
CA ILE A 50 -38.76 5.22 9.07
C ILE A 50 -37.52 6.10 9.16
N VAL A 51 -37.40 6.84 10.26
CA VAL A 51 -36.12 7.37 10.72
C VAL A 51 -35.27 6.16 11.10
N ALA A 52 -34.64 5.54 10.11
CA ALA A 52 -33.49 4.69 10.34
C ALA A 52 -32.38 5.64 10.79
N GLN A 53 -32.21 5.74 12.11
CA GLN A 53 -30.97 6.25 12.67
C GLN A 53 -29.87 5.30 12.19
N ALA A 54 -29.24 5.65 11.08
CA ALA A 54 -27.97 5.08 10.69
C ALA A 54 -26.99 5.47 11.80
N THR A 55 -26.76 4.56 12.73
CA THR A 55 -25.59 4.61 13.58
C THR A 55 -24.39 4.63 12.65
N ASP A 56 -23.78 5.80 12.53
CA ASP A 56 -22.47 6.01 11.91
C ASP A 56 -21.45 5.31 12.83
N GLU A 57 -21.48 3.97 12.83
CA GLU A 57 -20.44 3.10 13.33
C GLU A 57 -19.25 3.32 12.41
N ARG A 58 -18.58 4.47 12.54
CA ARG A 58 -17.29 4.71 11.89
C ARG A 58 -16.33 3.71 12.50
N THR A 59 -16.15 2.57 11.83
CA THR A 59 -15.01 1.69 12.09
C THR A 59 -13.78 2.59 12.15
N PRO A 60 -13.04 2.62 13.27
CA PRO A 60 -11.92 3.53 13.42
C PRO A 60 -10.95 3.30 12.25
N THR A 61 -10.68 4.36 11.49
CA THR A 61 -9.78 4.28 10.34
C THR A 61 -8.37 4.06 10.84
N MET A 62 -7.77 2.93 10.45
CA MET A 62 -6.46 2.55 10.92
C MET A 62 -5.38 3.40 10.21
N LYS A 63 -4.57 4.14 10.96
CA LYS A 63 -3.46 4.94 10.42
C LYS A 63 -2.10 4.41 10.88
N ILE A 64 -1.12 4.55 10.00
CA ILE A 64 0.27 4.19 10.26
C ILE A 64 1.19 5.38 10.02
N ARG A 65 2.25 5.47 10.81
CA ARG A 65 3.37 6.39 10.61
C ARG A 65 4.55 5.62 10.05
N MET A 66 5.13 6.13 8.98
CA MET A 66 6.40 5.68 8.42
C MET A 66 7.45 6.76 8.67
N THR A 67 8.48 6.44 9.45
CA THR A 67 9.66 7.29 9.61
C THR A 67 10.74 6.79 8.65
N ILE A 68 10.89 7.48 7.52
CA ILE A 68 11.74 7.12 6.37
C ILE A 68 12.97 8.02 6.42
N ASN A 69 14.13 7.48 6.79
CA ASN A 69 15.39 8.24 6.95
C ASN A 69 15.23 9.53 7.79
N GLY A 70 14.33 9.52 8.79
CA GLY A 70 14.04 10.67 9.65
C GLY A 70 12.88 11.55 9.18
N ASN A 71 12.40 11.40 7.94
CA ASN A 71 11.20 12.09 7.45
C ASN A 71 9.94 11.30 7.80
N THR A 72 8.83 11.99 8.04
CA THR A 72 7.56 11.35 8.41
C THR A 72 6.62 11.30 7.21
N SER A 73 6.06 10.12 6.95
CA SER A 73 4.92 9.90 6.07
C SER A 73 3.79 9.21 6.85
N VAL A 74 2.55 9.58 6.58
CA VAL A 74 1.36 8.98 7.21
C VAL A 74 0.52 8.33 6.14
N ALA A 75 0.11 7.08 6.38
CA ALA A 75 -0.80 6.35 5.51
C ALA A 75 -2.03 5.88 6.29
N ARG A 76 -3.16 5.84 5.60
CA ARG A 76 -4.38 5.17 6.06
C ARG A 76 -4.43 3.78 5.45
N LEU A 77 -4.67 2.78 6.29
CA LEU A 77 -4.92 1.41 5.85
C LEU A 77 -6.41 1.22 5.52
N ASP A 78 -6.68 0.38 4.53
CA ASP A 78 -8.03 -0.01 4.17
C ASP A 78 -8.59 -1.06 5.14
N ASP A 79 -9.92 -1.19 5.21
CA ASP A 79 -10.59 -2.22 6.00
C ASP A 79 -10.68 -3.52 5.21
N THR A 80 -9.53 -4.20 5.08
CA THR A 80 -9.40 -5.47 4.34
C THR A 80 -8.58 -6.50 5.13
N PRO A 81 -8.76 -7.81 4.88
CA PRO A 81 -7.95 -8.85 5.52
C PRO A 81 -6.44 -8.66 5.31
N ALA A 82 -6.03 -8.25 4.12
CA ALA A 82 -4.62 -8.00 3.80
C ALA A 82 -4.03 -6.84 4.62
N ALA A 83 -4.78 -5.74 4.74
CA ALA A 83 -4.38 -4.58 5.53
C ALA A 83 -4.35 -4.89 7.03
N ALA A 84 -5.29 -5.68 7.54
CA ALA A 84 -5.29 -6.17 8.92
C ALA A 84 -4.08 -7.07 9.20
N ASP A 85 -3.74 -7.97 8.27
CA ASP A 85 -2.54 -8.80 8.36
C ASP A 85 -1.26 -7.94 8.36
N PHE A 86 -1.19 -6.92 7.51
CA PHE A 86 -0.07 -5.99 7.52
C PHE A 86 0.03 -5.22 8.84
N ALA A 87 -1.10 -4.72 9.36
CA ALA A 87 -1.15 -4.03 10.65
C ALA A 87 -0.70 -4.92 11.82
N SER A 88 -0.94 -6.24 11.73
CA SER A 88 -0.48 -7.22 12.73
C SER A 88 1.05 -7.37 12.81
N LEU A 89 1.77 -6.89 11.80
CA LEU A 89 3.24 -6.91 11.76
C LEU A 89 3.88 -5.71 12.45
N LEU A 90 3.09 -4.70 12.83
CA LEU A 90 3.60 -3.44 13.36
C LEU A 90 3.84 -3.52 14.88
N PRO A 91 4.93 -2.92 15.41
CA PRO A 91 5.91 -2.11 14.69
C PRO A 91 6.87 -2.94 13.82
N LEU A 92 7.21 -2.42 12.65
CA LEU A 92 8.04 -3.08 11.65
C LEU A 92 9.17 -2.16 11.17
N THR A 93 10.40 -2.65 11.15
CA THR A 93 11.54 -1.93 10.53
C THR A 93 11.94 -2.62 9.24
N VAL A 94 11.98 -1.87 8.15
CA VAL A 94 12.34 -2.35 6.81
C VAL A 94 13.36 -1.44 6.15
N THR A 95 13.99 -1.93 5.08
CA THR A 95 14.75 -1.07 4.16
C THR A 95 14.01 -1.03 2.83
N LEU A 96 13.52 0.16 2.48
CA LEU A 96 12.87 0.41 1.20
C LEU A 96 13.93 0.60 0.12
N SER A 97 13.83 -0.17 -0.96
CA SER A 97 14.70 -0.03 -2.13
C SER A 97 13.92 0.51 -3.32
N ASP A 98 14.57 1.34 -4.13
CA ASP A 98 13.99 1.83 -5.38
C ASP A 98 13.81 0.69 -6.37
N TYR A 99 12.63 0.65 -7.00
CA TYR A 99 12.33 -0.32 -8.03
C TYR A 99 11.71 0.37 -9.25
N HIS A 100 12.45 0.30 -10.36
CA HIS A 100 12.17 0.99 -11.64
C HIS A 100 11.84 2.49 -11.51
N SER A 101 12.27 3.14 -10.43
CA SER A 101 11.95 4.53 -10.14
C SER A 101 10.45 4.86 -10.12
N ILE A 102 9.62 3.86 -9.82
CA ILE A 102 8.16 3.93 -9.77
C ILE A 102 7.65 3.64 -8.36
N GLU A 103 8.22 2.62 -7.73
CA GLU A 103 7.82 2.13 -6.41
C GLU A 103 9.03 1.93 -5.50
N LYS A 104 8.76 1.95 -4.20
CA LYS A 104 9.70 1.50 -3.17
C LYS A 104 9.25 0.14 -2.64
N ILE A 105 10.15 -0.83 -2.62
CA ILE A 105 9.83 -2.20 -2.19
C ILE A 105 10.62 -2.64 -0.96
N SER A 106 10.03 -3.53 -0.18
CA SER A 106 10.76 -4.28 0.86
C SER A 106 10.10 -5.63 1.16
N ASP A 107 10.90 -6.62 1.56
CA ASP A 107 10.39 -7.92 1.97
C ASP A 107 9.56 -7.80 3.25
N LEU A 108 8.52 -8.63 3.38
CA LEU A 108 7.75 -8.79 4.60
C LEU A 108 8.15 -10.08 5.35
N PRO A 109 8.07 -10.09 6.69
CA PRO A 109 8.43 -11.26 7.50
C PRO A 109 7.49 -12.47 7.29
N LYS A 110 6.28 -12.24 6.76
CA LYS A 110 5.32 -13.29 6.38
C LYS A 110 4.50 -12.84 5.16
N ARG A 111 3.85 -13.80 4.50
CA ARG A 111 2.83 -13.51 3.48
C ARG A 111 1.55 -12.97 4.14
N LEU A 112 0.87 -12.07 3.45
CA LEU A 112 -0.41 -11.51 3.87
C LEU A 112 -1.57 -12.25 3.19
N SER A 113 -2.76 -12.15 3.77
CA SER A 113 -4.01 -12.58 3.12
C SER A 113 -4.20 -11.89 1.76
N HIS A 114 -4.88 -12.60 0.88
CA HIS A 114 -5.38 -12.10 -0.40
C HIS A 114 -6.90 -12.37 -0.54
N ASP A 115 -7.55 -12.70 0.58
CA ASP A 115 -8.97 -13.02 0.61
C ASP A 115 -9.78 -11.77 0.28
N GLY A 116 -10.67 -11.89 -0.71
CA GLY A 116 -11.49 -10.79 -1.21
C GLY A 116 -10.73 -9.76 -2.05
N ALA A 117 -9.41 -9.90 -2.26
CA ALA A 117 -8.65 -9.02 -3.14
C ALA A 117 -8.92 -9.36 -4.62
N PRO A 118 -8.94 -8.36 -5.53
CA PRO A 118 -8.97 -8.63 -6.97
C PRO A 118 -7.69 -9.35 -7.41
N SER A 119 -7.67 -9.90 -8.63
CA SER A 119 -6.48 -10.58 -9.17
C SER A 119 -5.27 -9.66 -9.41
N GLY A 120 -5.43 -8.36 -9.19
CA GLY A 120 -4.49 -7.28 -9.46
C GLY A 120 -5.26 -5.96 -9.65
N TYR A 121 -4.55 -4.85 -9.64
CA TYR A 121 -5.13 -3.53 -9.88
C TYR A 121 -4.10 -2.55 -10.47
N GLU A 122 -4.55 -1.39 -10.91
CA GLU A 122 -3.71 -0.27 -11.36
C GLU A 122 -3.49 0.67 -10.16
N PRO A 123 -2.27 0.79 -9.63
CA PRO A 123 -2.00 1.57 -8.43
C PRO A 123 -1.92 3.06 -8.71
N GLU A 124 -2.40 3.85 -7.75
CA GLU A 124 -2.29 5.31 -7.78
C GLU A 124 -1.02 5.77 -7.05
N VAL A 125 -0.56 6.99 -7.37
CA VAL A 125 0.51 7.64 -6.61
C VAL A 125 0.11 7.75 -5.13
N GLY A 126 0.95 7.21 -4.25
CA GLY A 126 0.72 7.15 -2.81
C GLY A 126 0.14 5.82 -2.33
N ASP A 127 -0.21 4.89 -3.21
CA ASP A 127 -0.71 3.59 -2.78
C ASP A 127 0.35 2.78 -2.01
N VAL A 128 -0.12 2.17 -0.93
CA VAL A 128 0.61 1.14 -0.18
C VAL A 128 -0.02 -0.19 -0.56
N ALA A 129 0.80 -1.10 -1.11
CA ALA A 129 0.34 -2.35 -1.69
C ALA A 129 1.21 -3.52 -1.23
N TYR A 130 0.64 -4.72 -1.35
CA TYR A 130 1.31 -5.99 -1.22
C TYR A 130 1.39 -6.67 -2.58
N TYR A 131 2.60 -7.05 -3.00
CA TYR A 131 2.78 -7.83 -4.21
C TYR A 131 2.77 -9.32 -3.87
N ALA A 132 1.60 -9.95 -4.03
CA ALA A 132 1.36 -11.32 -3.61
C ALA A 132 2.29 -12.38 -4.24
N PRO A 133 2.74 -12.28 -5.51
CA PRO A 133 3.64 -13.28 -6.08
C PRO A 133 4.95 -13.43 -5.31
N TRP A 134 5.55 -12.32 -4.87
CA TRP A 134 6.85 -12.34 -4.16
C TRP A 134 6.71 -12.24 -2.64
N GLY A 135 5.63 -11.64 -2.15
CA GLY A 135 5.41 -11.46 -0.73
C GLY A 135 6.03 -10.17 -0.17
N ASN A 136 6.22 -9.14 -1.00
CA ASN A 136 6.84 -7.88 -0.59
C ASN A 136 5.83 -6.74 -0.47
N LEU A 137 6.18 -5.75 0.35
CA LEU A 137 5.58 -4.43 0.38
C LEU A 137 6.00 -3.66 -0.88
N ALA A 138 5.08 -2.88 -1.42
CA ALA A 138 5.27 -1.94 -2.52
C ALA A 138 4.60 -0.60 -2.17
N ILE A 139 5.32 0.51 -2.35
CA ILE A 139 4.79 1.86 -2.12
C ILE A 139 5.03 2.70 -3.38
N PHE A 140 3.95 3.09 -4.05
CA PHE A 140 4.00 3.79 -5.32
C PHE A 140 4.16 5.28 -5.10
N TYR A 141 5.17 5.90 -5.75
CA TYR A 141 5.39 7.34 -5.70
C TYR A 141 5.38 7.98 -7.10
N ARG A 142 5.09 7.18 -8.13
CA ARG A 142 4.79 7.59 -9.51
C ARG A 142 3.70 6.67 -10.07
N ASP A 143 3.07 7.12 -11.15
CA ASP A 143 2.05 6.35 -11.86
C ASP A 143 2.60 5.02 -12.39
N PHE A 144 1.77 3.98 -12.35
CA PHE A 144 2.06 2.68 -12.92
C PHE A 144 0.78 2.04 -13.45
N GLY A 145 0.91 1.23 -14.51
CA GLY A 145 -0.22 0.53 -15.09
C GLY A 145 -0.69 -0.66 -14.26
N TYR A 146 -1.78 -1.28 -14.71
CA TYR A 146 -2.32 -2.50 -14.10
C TYR A 146 -1.26 -3.59 -13.88
N ALA A 147 -1.23 -4.18 -12.69
CA ALA A 147 -0.40 -5.35 -12.40
C ALA A 147 -1.16 -6.45 -11.65
N ARG A 148 -0.99 -7.67 -12.16
CA ARG A 148 -1.51 -8.90 -11.54
C ARG A 148 -0.81 -9.18 -10.22
N GLY A 149 -1.58 -9.53 -9.20
CA GLY A 149 -1.09 -9.90 -7.88
C GLY A 149 -0.81 -8.72 -6.95
N LEU A 150 -1.06 -7.47 -7.37
CA LEU A 150 -1.11 -6.36 -6.44
C LEU A 150 -2.39 -6.44 -5.58
N VAL A 151 -2.21 -6.26 -4.28
CA VAL A 151 -3.27 -6.18 -3.28
C VAL A 151 -3.13 -4.86 -2.54
N ARG A 152 -4.15 -3.99 -2.61
CA ARG A 152 -4.11 -2.69 -1.94
C ARG A 152 -4.16 -2.89 -0.42
N LEU A 153 -3.27 -2.21 0.29
CA LEU A 153 -3.25 -2.17 1.76
C LEU A 153 -3.77 -0.83 2.29
N GLY A 154 -3.60 0.24 1.52
CA GLY A 154 -4.00 1.58 1.89
C GLY A 154 -3.37 2.65 1.00
N THR A 155 -3.31 3.87 1.52
CA THR A 155 -2.81 5.04 0.78
C THR A 155 -2.12 6.03 1.71
N ILE A 156 -1.07 6.68 1.22
CA ILE A 156 -0.37 7.77 1.89
C ILE A 156 -1.25 9.01 1.86
N GLU A 157 -1.55 9.55 3.04
CA GLU A 157 -2.29 10.81 3.21
C GLU A 157 -1.37 12.03 3.30
N SER A 158 -0.11 11.84 3.71
CA SER A 158 0.88 12.92 3.79
C SER A 158 2.33 12.42 3.78
N GLY A 159 3.26 13.31 3.39
CA GLY A 159 4.71 13.04 3.42
C GLY A 159 5.21 12.12 2.30
N LEU A 160 4.55 12.11 1.14
CA LEU A 160 4.95 11.29 -0.02
C LEU A 160 6.39 11.59 -0.48
N ASP A 161 6.81 12.84 -0.36
CA ASP A 161 8.14 13.33 -0.71
C ASP A 161 9.26 12.60 0.06
N ALA A 162 8.97 12.03 1.24
CA ALA A 162 9.90 11.18 1.98
C ALA A 162 10.40 9.97 1.17
N LEU A 163 9.62 9.48 0.20
CA LEU A 163 10.02 8.39 -0.70
C LEU A 163 10.95 8.84 -1.82
N THR A 164 11.09 10.13 -2.09
CA THR A 164 11.88 10.63 -3.23
C THR A 164 13.39 10.71 -2.96
N GLN A 165 13.78 10.39 -1.71
CA GLN A 165 15.18 10.30 -1.33
C GLN A 165 15.92 9.22 -2.12
N SER A 166 17.22 9.45 -2.38
CA SER A 166 18.08 8.53 -3.12
C SER A 166 18.65 7.43 -2.23
N GLY A 167 18.86 6.25 -2.81
CA GLY A 167 19.44 5.10 -2.14
C GLY A 167 18.44 4.31 -1.29
N PRO A 168 18.91 3.29 -0.55
CA PRO A 168 18.08 2.54 0.38
C PRO A 168 17.56 3.44 1.51
N LEU A 169 16.28 3.33 1.83
CA LEU A 169 15.65 4.14 2.88
C LEU A 169 15.35 3.25 4.09
N ALA A 170 15.99 3.54 5.22
CA ALA A 170 15.68 2.88 6.47
C ALA A 170 14.33 3.41 6.97
N THR A 171 13.37 2.50 7.14
CA THR A 171 11.99 2.88 7.44
C THR A 171 11.48 2.13 8.67
N ALA A 172 11.07 2.89 9.69
CA ALA A 172 10.28 2.36 10.80
C ALA A 172 8.79 2.61 10.52
N ILE A 173 7.96 1.58 10.66
CA ILE A 173 6.52 1.62 10.42
C ILE A 173 5.81 1.28 11.72
N GLU A 174 4.94 2.17 12.17
CA GLU A 174 4.27 2.07 13.47
C GLU A 174 2.79 2.41 13.33
N ARG A 175 1.96 1.82 14.18
CA ARG A 175 0.55 2.21 14.31
C ARG A 175 0.46 3.60 14.93
N ILE A 176 -0.46 4.42 14.44
CA ILE A 176 -0.90 5.61 15.14
C ILE A 176 -2.08 5.17 15.99
N GLU A 177 -1.89 5.09 17.31
CA GLU A 177 -2.99 4.81 18.23
C GLU A 177 -4.00 5.98 18.18
N PRO A 178 -5.31 5.68 18.10
CA PRO A 178 -6.35 6.70 18.16
C PRO A 178 -6.44 7.39 19.52
#